data_AF-A0A0F0GE34-F1
#
_entry.id   AF-A0A0F0GE34-F1
#
_cell.length_a   1.000
_cell.length_b   1.000
_cell.length_c   1.000
_cell.angle_alpha   90.00
_cell.angle_beta   90.00
_cell.angle_gamma   90.00
#
_symmetry.space_group_name_H-M   'P 1'
#
loop_
_entity.id
_entity.type
_entity.pdbx_description
1 polymer ?
#
loop_
_entity_poly.entity_id
_entity_poly.type
_entity_poly.pdbx_seq_one_letter_code
_entity_poly.pdbx_strand_id
1 'polypeptide(L)'
;PATGSAGGNPVNNAPVANGVFPIYNFTHGFGSSPQNSLFIIRALAAAGFIVPAPYFNHNFSDVNNGNTSKDVSQLLTNTLALNASGPLAGHINTNGVGVSGHSLGGMVTH
;
A
#
# COMPACT_ATOMS: atom_id res chain seq x y z
N PRO A 1 -2.12 -4.41 9.27
CA PRO A 1 -2.39 -4.09 10.71
C PRO A 1 -1.50 -4.94 11.62
N ALA A 2 -0.97 -4.37 12.70
CA ALA A 2 -0.03 -5.04 13.63
C ALA A 2 -0.63 -5.18 15.03
N THR A 3 -0.11 -6.10 15.84
CA THR A 3 -0.52 -6.29 17.24
C THR A 3 -0.02 -5.13 18.12
N GLY A 4 -0.78 -4.04 18.19
CA GLY A 4 -0.47 -2.88 19.02
C GLY A 4 -1.71 -2.08 19.42
N SER A 5 -1.58 -1.18 20.40
CA SER A 5 -2.66 -0.28 20.79
C SER A 5 -3.07 0.60 19.61
N ALA A 6 -4.38 0.76 19.36
CA ALA A 6 -4.89 1.69 18.36
C ALA A 6 -4.36 3.10 18.64
N GLY A 7 -3.79 3.75 17.62
CA GLY A 7 -3.14 5.06 17.76
C GLY A 7 -1.71 5.03 18.31
N GLY A 8 -1.14 3.86 18.60
CA GLY A 8 0.25 3.70 18.98
C GLY A 8 1.22 4.00 17.83
N ASN A 9 2.48 4.27 18.17
CA ASN A 9 3.53 4.46 17.17
C ASN A 9 3.78 3.15 16.40
N PRO A 10 3.92 3.19 15.06
CA PRO A 10 4.29 2.01 14.29
C PRO A 10 5.63 1.44 14.77
N VAL A 11 5.68 0.12 14.94
CA VAL A 11 6.88 -0.63 15.29
C VAL A 11 7.36 -1.39 14.07
N ASN A 12 8.63 -1.23 13.71
CA ASN A 12 9.23 -1.93 12.58
C ASN A 12 9.24 -3.44 12.84
N ASN A 13 8.86 -4.23 11.82
CA ASN A 13 8.82 -5.70 11.88
C ASN A 13 7.95 -6.28 13.02
N ALA A 14 6.96 -5.52 13.50
CA ALA A 14 5.97 -6.07 14.42
C ALA A 14 5.19 -7.22 13.76
N PRO A 15 4.81 -8.26 14.52
CA PRO A 15 3.92 -9.30 14.01
C PRO A 15 2.63 -8.71 13.44
N VAL A 16 2.16 -9.30 12.34
CA VAL A 16 0.83 -8.97 11.81
C VAL A 16 -0.23 -9.34 12.86
N ALA A 17 -1.29 -8.54 12.94
CA ALA A 17 -2.43 -8.85 13.80
C ALA A 17 -3.13 -10.13 13.31
N ASN A 18 -3.84 -10.81 14.23
CA ASN A 18 -4.69 -11.94 13.85
C ASN A 18 -5.82 -11.50 12.91
N GLY A 19 -6.14 -12.34 11.93
CA GLY A 19 -7.22 -12.10 10.96
C GLY A 19 -6.72 -11.81 9.55
N VAL A 20 -7.68 -11.65 8.63
CA VAL A 20 -7.43 -11.29 7.22
C VAL A 20 -7.77 -9.83 6.98
N PHE A 21 -6.92 -9.15 6.23
CA PHE A 21 -7.03 -7.71 6.00
C PHE A 21 -7.08 -7.38 4.51
N PRO A 22 -7.95 -6.44 4.09
CA PRO A 22 -7.95 -5.95 2.71
C PRO A 22 -6.67 -5.16 2.41
N ILE A 23 -6.26 -5.19 1.13
CA ILE A 23 -5.17 -4.36 0.61
C ILE A 23 -5.74 -3.00 0.16
N TYR A 24 -5.04 -1.93 0.50
CA TYR A 24 -5.30 -0.59 -0.01
C TYR A 24 -3.98 0.11 -0.36
N ASN A 25 -3.64 0.18 -1.65
CA ASN A 25 -2.42 0.85 -2.11
C ASN A 25 -2.54 2.38 -2.04
N PHE A 26 -1.44 3.04 -1.70
CA PHE A 26 -1.31 4.49 -1.80
C PHE A 26 -0.07 4.87 -2.63
N THR A 27 -0.26 5.68 -3.66
CA THR A 27 0.81 6.20 -4.52
C THR A 27 1.10 7.68 -4.22
N HIS A 28 2.36 8.03 -3.93
CA HIS A 28 2.75 9.42 -3.72
C HIS A 28 2.75 10.25 -5.01
N GLY A 29 2.78 11.57 -4.87
CA GLY A 29 2.85 12.50 -6.01
C GLY A 29 4.26 12.72 -6.56
N PHE A 30 4.34 13.47 -7.66
CA PHE A 30 5.58 13.81 -8.36
C PHE A 30 6.64 14.41 -7.42
N GLY A 31 7.87 13.87 -7.47
CA GLY A 31 8.99 14.36 -6.66
C GLY A 31 8.83 14.19 -5.14
N SER A 32 7.81 13.47 -4.69
CA SER A 32 7.55 13.20 -3.26
C SER A 32 8.00 11.78 -2.87
N SER A 33 7.60 11.34 -1.68
CA SER A 33 7.89 10.00 -1.17
C SER A 33 6.76 9.49 -0.28
N PRO A 34 6.69 8.17 0.00
CA PRO A 34 5.74 7.63 0.97
C PRO A 34 5.87 8.25 2.36
N GLN A 35 7.08 8.65 2.76
CA GLN A 35 7.35 9.27 4.06
C GLN A 35 6.61 10.60 4.22
N ASN A 36 6.41 11.34 3.13
CA ASN A 36 5.64 12.59 3.12
C ASN A 36 4.12 12.35 3.18
N SER A 37 3.66 11.10 3.09
CA SER A 37 2.25 10.70 3.13
C SER A 37 1.93 9.78 4.31
N LEU A 38 2.78 9.76 5.34
CA LEU A 38 2.56 8.91 6.52
C LEU A 38 1.25 9.21 7.25
N PHE A 39 0.73 10.43 7.17
CA PHE A 39 -0.54 10.79 7.80
C PHE A 39 -1.71 9.93 7.27
N ILE A 40 -1.78 9.69 5.95
CA ILE A 40 -2.82 8.85 5.35
C ILE A 40 -2.45 7.37 5.40
N ILE A 41 -1.18 7.02 5.16
CA ILE A 41 -0.72 5.61 5.18
C ILE A 41 -0.93 5.00 6.58
N ARG A 42 -0.58 5.72 7.65
CA ARG A 42 -0.78 5.24 9.03
C ARG A 42 -2.26 5.19 9.41
N ALA A 43 -3.07 6.14 8.94
CA ALA A 43 -4.52 6.11 9.18
C ALA A 43 -5.17 4.88 8.54
N LEU A 44 -4.81 4.54 7.29
CA LEU A 44 -5.27 3.33 6.62
C LEU A 44 -4.80 2.06 7.33
N ALA A 45 -3.53 2.00 7.73
CA ALA A 45 -3.01 0.83 8.47
C ALA A 45 -3.70 0.64 9.83
N ALA A 46 -3.98 1.75 10.54
CA ALA A 46 -4.72 1.74 11.80
C ALA A 46 -6.20 1.37 11.62
N ALA A 47 -6.79 1.68 10.46
CA ALA A 47 -8.15 1.30 10.10
C ALA A 47 -8.32 -0.16 9.68
N GLY A 48 -7.23 -0.95 9.65
CA GLY A 48 -7.31 -2.37 9.35
C GLY A 48 -6.85 -2.77 7.95
N PHE A 49 -6.18 -1.89 7.20
CA PHE A 49 -5.67 -2.22 5.86
C PHE A 49 -4.21 -2.70 5.89
N ILE A 50 -3.85 -3.53 4.90
CA ILE A 50 -2.46 -3.71 4.46
C ILE A 50 -2.19 -2.64 3.40
N VAL A 51 -1.21 -1.77 3.63
CA VAL A 51 -0.99 -0.56 2.83
C VAL A 51 0.39 -0.61 2.15
N PRO A 52 0.51 -1.27 0.98
CA PRO A 52 1.70 -1.12 0.17
C PRO A 52 1.77 0.33 -0.32
N ALA A 53 2.93 0.97 -0.13
CA ALA A 53 3.19 2.34 -0.55
C ALA A 53 4.68 2.49 -0.89
N PRO A 54 5.17 1.86 -1.97
CA PRO A 54 6.58 1.96 -2.37
C PRO A 54 6.89 3.36 -2.89
N TYR A 55 8.18 3.67 -2.94
CA TYR A 55 8.67 4.83 -3.67
C TYR A 55 8.67 4.53 -5.17
N PHE A 56 8.09 5.41 -5.98
CA PHE A 56 8.12 5.37 -7.43
C PHE A 56 8.93 6.55 -7.97
N ASN A 57 9.91 6.24 -8.84
CA ASN A 57 10.56 7.27 -9.64
C ASN A 57 9.77 7.45 -10.94
N HIS A 58 8.71 8.26 -10.88
CA HIS A 58 7.76 8.47 -11.98
C HIS A 58 7.60 9.94 -12.37
N ASN A 59 7.19 10.18 -13.61
CA ASN A 59 6.85 11.50 -14.12
C ASN A 59 5.52 11.49 -14.90
N PHE A 60 5.12 12.64 -15.45
CA PHE A 60 3.88 12.77 -16.22
C PHE A 60 3.82 11.88 -17.47
N SER A 61 4.96 11.62 -18.13
CA SER A 61 5.00 10.68 -19.24
C SER A 61 4.70 9.26 -18.79
N ASP A 62 5.24 8.84 -17.63
CA ASP A 62 5.07 7.47 -17.12
C ASP A 62 3.63 7.16 -16.67
N VAL A 63 2.94 8.15 -16.10
CA VAL A 63 1.52 7.97 -15.77
C VAL A 63 0.65 8.03 -17.03
N ASN A 64 0.95 8.92 -17.97
CA ASN A 64 0.15 9.09 -19.19
C ASN A 64 0.30 7.92 -20.18
N ASN A 65 1.45 7.24 -20.19
CA ASN A 65 1.65 6.04 -21.01
C ASN A 65 1.25 4.75 -20.28
N GLY A 66 0.75 4.85 -19.04
CA GLY A 66 0.27 3.73 -18.24
C GLY A 66 1.36 2.86 -17.62
N ASN A 67 2.64 3.23 -17.70
CA ASN A 67 3.73 2.47 -17.08
C ASN A 67 3.57 2.43 -15.57
N THR A 68 3.28 3.57 -14.92
CA THR A 68 3.09 3.56 -13.47
C THR A 68 1.87 2.74 -13.05
N SER A 69 0.80 2.69 -13.86
CA SER A 69 -0.36 1.82 -13.60
C SER A 69 -0.01 0.33 -13.69
N LYS A 70 0.89 -0.05 -14.61
CA LYS A 70 1.44 -1.41 -14.68
C LYS A 70 2.30 -1.74 -13.46
N ASP A 71 3.11 -0.79 -13.00
CA ASP A 71 3.92 -0.97 -11.79
C ASP A 71 3.04 -1.15 -10.55
N VAL A 72 1.95 -0.37 -10.43
CA VAL A 72 0.95 -0.55 -9.36
C VAL A 72 0.26 -1.91 -9.47
N SER A 73 -0.10 -2.35 -10.67
CA SER A 73 -0.67 -3.69 -10.88
C SER A 73 0.28 -4.79 -10.42
N GLN A 74 1.56 -4.71 -10.81
CA GLN A 74 2.58 -5.67 -10.40
C GLN A 74 2.81 -5.65 -8.88
N LEU A 75 2.82 -4.45 -8.27
CA LEU A 75 2.90 -4.28 -6.82
C LEU A 75 1.75 -5.01 -6.11
N LEU A 76 0.53 -4.85 -6.61
CA LEU A 76 -0.66 -5.52 -6.04
C LEU A 76 -0.58 -7.03 -6.20
N THR A 77 -0.19 -7.53 -7.38
CA THR A 77 0.07 -8.95 -7.61
C THR A 77 1.11 -9.51 -6.63
N ASN A 78 2.24 -8.80 -6.47
CA ASN A 78 3.29 -9.19 -5.54
C ASN A 78 2.80 -9.17 -4.09
N THR A 79 2.02 -8.16 -3.70
CA THR A 79 1.47 -8.05 -2.35
C THR A 79 0.49 -9.19 -2.06
N LEU A 80 -0.38 -9.53 -3.00
CA LEU A 80 -1.30 -10.68 -2.88
C LEU A 80 -0.54 -12.01 -2.74
N ALA A 81 0.57 -12.17 -3.45
CA ALA A 81 1.41 -13.37 -3.38
C ALA A 81 2.04 -13.58 -1.98
N LEU A 82 2.19 -12.52 -1.18
CA LEU A 82 2.67 -12.63 0.21
C LEU A 82 1.70 -13.42 1.11
N ASN A 83 0.47 -13.67 0.67
CA ASN A 83 -0.47 -14.52 1.40
C ASN A 83 -0.04 -16.00 1.45
N ALA A 84 0.84 -16.43 0.55
CA ALA A 84 1.26 -17.82 0.46
C ALA A 84 2.34 -18.21 1.50
N SER A 85 3.18 -17.26 1.92
CA SER A 85 4.31 -17.55 2.83
C SER A 85 4.86 -16.29 3.50
N GLY A 86 5.60 -16.47 4.59
CA GLY A 86 6.23 -15.38 5.33
C GLY A 86 5.28 -14.65 6.31
N PRO A 87 5.63 -13.43 6.74
CA PRO A 87 4.92 -12.73 7.83
C PRO A 87 3.45 -12.36 7.54
N LEU A 88 3.02 -12.38 6.28
CA LEU A 88 1.64 -12.09 5.87
C LEU A 88 0.87 -13.35 5.41
N ALA A 89 1.46 -14.54 5.58
CA ALA A 89 0.84 -15.79 5.16
C ALA A 89 -0.52 -16.00 5.85
N GLY A 90 -1.58 -16.16 5.06
CA GLY A 90 -2.95 -16.32 5.57
C GLY A 90 -3.60 -15.05 6.14
N HIS A 91 -2.99 -13.87 5.99
CA HIS A 91 -3.49 -12.60 6.55
C HIS A 91 -4.03 -11.63 5.50
N ILE A 92 -4.09 -12.02 4.22
CA ILE A 92 -4.53 -11.13 3.13
C ILE A 92 -5.91 -11.55 2.63
N ASN A 93 -6.84 -10.59 2.59
CA ASN A 93 -8.11 -10.76 1.88
C ASN A 93 -7.89 -10.57 0.37
N THR A 94 -8.11 -11.63 -0.41
CA THR A 94 -7.86 -11.67 -1.86
C THR A 94 -9.08 -11.33 -2.72
N ASN A 95 -10.21 -10.92 -2.13
CA ASN A 95 -11.47 -10.68 -2.85
C ASN A 95 -11.55 -9.30 -3.55
N GLY A 96 -10.49 -8.49 -3.46
CA GLY A 96 -10.42 -7.18 -4.07
C GLY A 96 -9.35 -6.31 -3.42
N VAL A 97 -9.00 -5.22 -4.09
CA VAL A 97 -7.98 -4.26 -3.64
C VAL A 97 -8.49 -2.83 -3.84
N GLY A 98 -8.14 -1.94 -2.91
CA GLY A 98 -8.32 -0.51 -3.07
C GLY A 98 -7.06 0.17 -3.58
N VAL A 99 -7.20 1.25 -4.34
CA VAL A 99 -6.08 2.07 -4.83
C VAL A 99 -6.41 3.56 -4.66
N SER A 100 -5.41 4.34 -4.25
CA SER A 100 -5.50 5.80 -4.21
C SER A 100 -4.11 6.41 -4.44
N GLY A 101 -4.06 7.72 -4.64
CA GLY A 101 -2.81 8.45 -4.61
C GLY A 101 -3.00 9.96 -4.59
N HIS A 102 -1.91 10.67 -4.35
CA HIS A 102 -1.90 12.13 -4.29
C HIS A 102 -1.33 12.74 -5.58
N SER A 103 -2.02 13.73 -6.15
CA SER A 103 -1.57 14.47 -7.34
C SER A 103 -1.24 13.51 -8.51
N LEU A 104 0.01 13.49 -9.00
CA LEU A 104 0.46 12.54 -10.03
C LEU A 104 0.16 11.07 -9.66
N GLY A 105 0.26 10.72 -8.38
CA GLY A 105 -0.07 9.38 -7.88
C GLY A 105 -1.57 9.06 -7.94
N GLY A 106 -2.44 10.07 -8.05
CA GLY A 106 -3.87 9.85 -8.30
C GLY A 106 -4.18 9.48 -9.75
N MET A 107 -3.31 9.81 -10.70
CA MET A 107 -3.51 9.49 -12.13
C MET A 107 -3.30 8.01 -12.46
N VAL A 108 -2.91 7.19 -11.47
CA VAL A 108 -2.58 5.77 -11.66
C VAL A 108 -3.61 4.84 -11.01
N THR A 109 -4.74 5.38 -10.54
CA THR A 109 -5.74 4.65 -9.75
C THR A 109 -6.92 4.13 -10.59
N HIS A 110 -6.66 3.72 -11.83
CA HIS A 110 -7.67 3.26 -12.79
C HIS A 110 -7.89 1.74 -12.76
#